data_AF-A0A968WZ43-F1
#
_entry.id   AF-A0A968WZ43-F1
#
_cell.length_a   1.000
_cell.length_b   1.000
_cell.length_c   1.000
_cell.angle_alpha   90.00
_cell.angle_beta   90.00
_cell.angle_gamma   90.00
#
_symmetry.space_group_name_H-M   'P 1'
#
loop_
_entity.id
_entity.type
_entity.pdbx_description
1 polymer ?
#
loop_
_entity_poly.entity_id
_entity_poly.type
_entity_poly.pdbx_seq_one_letter_code
_entity_poly.pdbx_strand_id
1 'polypeptide(L)'
;MKKLLSIAAIFTALSGLAVADIQAPPGSTYTSSRKLGRALSNIVYGFIEIPEQIVRKNDQYGRKAGFSYGAVDGTSRAMRRLGYGFYELFTFTCPTYRGTFKPPYERCGEDNRIQMNPHDGLSEFPPELGFEGGFQYSRSQRY
;
A
#
# COMPACT_ATOMS: atom_id res chain seq x y z
N MET A 1 1.09 -39.21 16.81
CA MET A 1 1.17 -39.34 15.33
C MET A 1 -0.13 -38.97 14.62
N LYS A 2 -1.30 -39.52 15.01
CA LYS A 2 -2.59 -39.25 14.32
C LYS A 2 -2.98 -37.76 14.25
N LYS A 3 -2.74 -36.99 15.32
CA LYS A 3 -3.07 -35.54 15.38
C LYS A 3 -2.25 -34.69 14.40
N LEU A 4 -0.98 -35.04 14.15
CA LEU A 4 -0.12 -34.32 13.21
C LEU A 4 -0.55 -34.56 11.75
N LEU A 5 -0.95 -35.79 11.43
CA LEU A 5 -1.50 -36.14 10.12
C LEU A 5 -2.82 -35.41 9.84
N SER A 6 -3.68 -35.26 10.85
CA SER A 6 -4.93 -34.50 10.71
C SER A 6 -4.68 -33.02 10.43
N ILE A 7 -3.71 -32.39 11.11
CA ILE A 7 -3.36 -30.99 10.90
C ILE A 7 -2.76 -30.77 9.51
N ALA A 8 -1.85 -31.66 9.09
CA ALA A 8 -1.26 -31.60 7.76
C ALA A 8 -2.31 -31.74 6.65
N ALA A 9 -3.26 -32.68 6.79
CA ALA A 9 -4.33 -32.87 5.82
C ALA A 9 -5.25 -31.65 5.68
N ILE A 10 -5.56 -30.97 6.79
CA ILE A 10 -6.37 -29.73 6.78
C ILE A 10 -5.60 -28.60 6.10
N PHE A 11 -4.30 -28.45 6.37
CA PHE A 11 -3.46 -27.45 5.72
C PHE A 11 -3.40 -27.65 4.20
N THR A 12 -3.21 -28.88 3.73
CA THR A 12 -3.15 -29.18 2.29
C THR A 12 -4.50 -28.97 1.60
N ALA A 13 -5.61 -29.29 2.27
CA ALA A 13 -6.95 -29.06 1.74
C ALA A 13 -7.29 -27.57 1.58
N LEU A 14 -6.78 -26.71 2.47
CA LEU A 14 -6.97 -25.26 2.41
C LEU A 14 -6.14 -24.59 1.30
N SER A 15 -5.00 -25.18 0.92
CA SER A 15 -4.11 -24.62 -0.12
C SER A 15 -4.57 -24.85 -1.57
N GLY A 16 -5.61 -25.65 -1.82
CA GLY A 16 -6.01 -26.07 -3.18
C GLY A 16 -7.00 -25.17 -3.93
N LEU A 17 -7.57 -24.14 -3.30
CA LEU A 17 -8.59 -23.29 -3.92
C LEU A 17 -7.97 -22.06 -4.59
N ALA A 18 -7.22 -22.26 -5.67
CA ALA A 18 -6.78 -21.17 -6.54
C ALA A 18 -7.53 -21.26 -7.87
N VAL A 19 -8.71 -20.63 -7.93
CA VAL A 19 -9.44 -20.42 -9.19
C VAL A 19 -8.91 -19.12 -9.80
N ALA A 20 -8.21 -19.20 -10.92
CA ALA A 20 -7.70 -18.03 -11.63
C ALA A 20 -8.57 -17.73 -12.86
N ASP A 21 -9.08 -16.49 -12.95
CA ASP A 21 -9.81 -15.95 -14.10
C ASP A 21 -8.85 -15.14 -14.98
N ILE A 22 -8.71 -15.53 -16.26
CA ILE A 22 -7.78 -14.95 -17.23
C ILE A 22 -8.32 -13.63 -17.83
N GLN A 23 -9.63 -13.36 -17.75
CA GLN A 23 -10.27 -12.17 -18.33
C GLN A 23 -10.83 -11.21 -17.28
N ALA A 24 -10.23 -11.17 -16.09
CA ALA A 24 -10.71 -10.31 -15.03
C ALA A 24 -10.53 -8.81 -15.41
N PRO A 25 -11.60 -7.99 -15.40
CA PRO A 25 -11.49 -6.56 -15.69
C PRO A 25 -10.54 -5.89 -14.69
N PRO A 26 -9.84 -4.79 -15.02
CA PRO A 26 -8.82 -4.20 -14.14
C PRO A 26 -9.36 -3.79 -12.75
N GLY A 27 -10.67 -3.55 -12.63
CA GLY A 27 -11.35 -3.28 -11.37
C GLY A 27 -11.55 -4.50 -10.45
N SER A 28 -11.47 -5.73 -10.98
CA SER A 28 -11.63 -6.99 -10.22
C SER A 28 -10.58 -7.17 -9.13
N THR A 29 -9.41 -6.55 -9.30
CA THR A 29 -8.31 -6.57 -8.34
C THR A 29 -8.64 -5.81 -7.04
N TYR A 30 -9.70 -4.99 -7.02
CA TYR A 30 -10.15 -4.26 -5.84
C TYR A 30 -11.28 -5.02 -5.16
N THR A 31 -10.91 -5.86 -4.19
CA THR A 31 -11.83 -6.65 -3.37
C THR A 31 -11.93 -6.09 -1.94
N SER A 32 -12.93 -6.55 -1.18
CA SER A 32 -13.04 -6.27 0.25
C SER A 32 -11.82 -6.75 1.04
N SER A 33 -11.24 -7.90 0.67
CA SER A 33 -10.02 -8.44 1.28
C SER A 33 -8.80 -7.55 1.01
N ARG A 34 -8.63 -7.01 -0.20
CA ARG A 34 -7.56 -6.08 -0.52
C ARG A 34 -7.74 -4.74 0.20
N LYS A 35 -8.98 -4.27 0.32
CA LYS A 35 -9.32 -3.08 1.13
C LYS A 35 -8.97 -3.27 2.60
N LEU A 36 -9.25 -4.44 3.17
CA LEU A 36 -8.84 -4.80 4.54
C LEU A 36 -7.31 -4.85 4.66
N GLY A 37 -6.62 -5.51 3.73
CA GLY A 37 -5.15 -5.58 3.73
C GLY A 37 -4.51 -4.20 3.66
N ARG A 38 -5.05 -3.31 2.82
CA ARG A 38 -4.63 -1.90 2.73
C ARG A 38 -4.90 -1.12 4.01
N ALA A 39 -6.08 -1.31 4.62
CA ALA A 39 -6.44 -0.68 5.88
C ALA A 39 -5.46 -1.04 7.00
N LEU A 40 -5.20 -2.34 7.18
CA LEU A 40 -4.23 -2.84 8.16
C LEU A 40 -2.81 -2.36 7.86
N SER A 41 -2.41 -2.37 6.59
CA SER A 41 -1.09 -1.89 6.16
C SER A 41 -0.90 -0.41 6.48
N ASN A 42 -1.89 0.44 6.20
CA ASN A 42 -1.83 1.86 6.56
C ASN A 42 -1.77 2.10 8.07
N ILE A 43 -2.44 1.28 8.88
CA ILE A 43 -2.39 1.40 10.35
C ILE A 43 -1.02 0.99 10.89
N VAL A 44 -0.50 -0.15 10.44
CA VAL A 44 0.74 -0.73 10.97
C VAL A 44 1.98 -0.02 10.40
N TYR A 45 1.98 0.29 9.10
CA TYR A 45 3.15 0.79 8.38
C TYR A 45 2.99 2.24 7.90
N GLY A 46 1.88 2.93 8.19
CA GLY A 46 1.68 4.32 7.78
C GLY A 46 2.74 5.29 8.30
N PHE A 47 3.35 4.99 9.45
CA PHE A 47 4.42 5.80 10.05
C PHE A 47 5.72 5.80 9.22
N ILE A 48 5.90 4.84 8.32
CA ILE A 48 7.08 4.73 7.44
C ILE A 48 7.20 5.91 6.47
N GLU A 49 6.10 6.62 6.21
CA GLU A 49 6.14 7.88 5.45
C GLU A 49 7.10 8.91 6.06
N ILE A 50 7.27 8.93 7.39
CA ILE A 50 8.13 9.92 8.06
C ILE A 50 9.61 9.75 7.66
N PRO A 51 10.27 8.61 7.94
CA PRO A 51 11.67 8.43 7.55
C PRO A 51 11.85 8.45 6.03
N GLU A 52 10.90 7.91 5.26
CA GLU A 52 10.98 7.87 3.80
C GLU A 52 10.98 9.28 3.20
N GLN A 53 10.08 10.16 3.63
CA GLN A 53 10.07 11.54 3.12
C GLN A 53 11.32 12.32 3.57
N ILE A 54 11.87 12.07 4.76
CA ILE A 54 13.11 12.72 5.19
C ILE A 54 14.26 12.39 4.24
N VAL A 55 14.45 11.10 3.91
CA VAL A 55 15.49 10.66 2.97
C VAL A 55 15.22 11.21 1.58
N ARG A 56 13.99 11.08 1.08
CA ARG A 56 13.62 11.56 -0.25
C ARG A 56 13.84 13.06 -0.43
N LYS A 57 13.43 13.88 0.55
CA LYS A 57 13.62 15.33 0.48
C LYS A 57 15.08 15.73 0.73
N ASN A 58 15.84 14.94 1.49
CA ASN A 58 17.28 15.13 1.61
C ASN A 58 17.97 14.94 0.25
N ASP A 59 17.62 13.91 -0.51
CA ASP A 59 18.21 13.65 -1.84
C ASP A 59 17.79 14.71 -2.88
N GLN A 60 16.56 15.23 -2.79
CA GLN A 60 16.05 16.23 -3.73
C GLN A 60 16.48 17.68 -3.43
N TYR A 61 16.51 18.06 -2.15
CA TYR A 61 16.63 19.45 -1.71
C TYR A 61 17.75 19.67 -0.67
N GLY A 62 18.47 18.62 -0.30
CA GLY A 62 19.56 18.65 0.67
C GLY A 62 19.11 18.46 2.13
N ARG A 63 20.12 18.26 2.99
CA ARG A 63 19.94 17.75 4.36
C ARG A 63 19.06 18.61 5.27
N LYS A 64 19.08 19.93 5.08
CA LYS A 64 18.24 20.85 5.85
C LYS A 64 16.77 20.72 5.48
N ALA A 65 16.47 20.58 4.20
CA ALA A 65 15.10 20.40 3.70
C ALA A 65 14.56 19.00 4.03
N GLY A 66 15.42 17.98 4.10
CA GLY A 66 15.04 16.65 4.58
C GLY A 66 14.43 16.68 5.99
N PHE A 67 15.15 17.26 6.95
CA PHE A 67 14.69 17.31 8.35
C PHE A 67 13.57 18.32 8.61
N SER A 68 13.44 19.39 7.83
CA SER A 68 12.35 20.36 8.01
C SER A 68 11.13 19.98 7.17
N TYR A 69 11.24 20.14 5.84
CA TYR A 69 10.16 19.88 4.90
C TYR A 69 9.79 18.40 4.84
N GLY A 70 10.77 17.50 4.75
CA GLY A 70 10.53 16.06 4.69
C GLY A 70 9.87 15.50 5.94
N ALA A 71 10.27 15.94 7.14
CA ALA A 71 9.65 15.50 8.38
C ALA A 71 8.18 15.95 8.50
N VAL A 72 7.88 17.20 8.13
CA VAL A 72 6.51 17.75 8.20
C VAL A 72 5.61 17.09 7.14
N ASP A 73 6.09 16.96 5.90
CA ASP A 73 5.37 16.29 4.81
C ASP A 73 5.11 14.81 5.13
N GLY A 74 6.14 14.09 5.60
CA GLY A 74 6.03 12.69 6.02
C GLY A 74 5.06 12.48 7.19
N THR A 75 5.04 13.39 8.16
CA THR A 75 4.09 13.34 9.28
C THR A 75 2.65 13.57 8.81
N SER A 76 2.42 14.56 7.95
CA SER A 76 1.10 14.81 7.35
C SER A 76 0.59 13.58 6.58
N ARG A 77 1.46 12.96 5.78
CA ARG A 77 1.16 11.72 5.04
C ARG A 77 0.86 10.54 5.97
N ALA A 78 1.65 10.35 7.02
CA ALA A 78 1.42 9.31 8.02
C ALA A 78 0.05 9.46 8.70
N MET A 79 -0.34 10.68 9.06
CA MET A 79 -1.65 10.97 9.64
C MET A 79 -2.80 10.70 8.67
N ARG A 80 -2.65 11.10 7.39
CA ARG A 80 -3.64 10.77 6.34
C ARG A 80 -3.78 9.25 6.17
N ARG A 81 -2.66 8.51 6.15
CA ARG A 81 -2.67 7.04 6.08
C ARG A 81 -3.38 6.42 7.28
N LEU A 82 -3.08 6.86 8.49
CA LEU A 82 -3.77 6.37 9.70
C LEU A 82 -5.28 6.63 9.62
N GLY A 83 -5.69 7.84 9.24
CA GLY A 83 -7.10 8.20 9.06
C GLY A 83 -7.81 7.32 8.04
N TYR A 84 -7.22 7.13 6.85
CA TYR A 84 -7.77 6.22 5.85
C TYR A 84 -7.72 4.76 6.30
N GLY A 85 -6.70 4.36 7.05
CA GLY A 85 -6.56 3.02 7.62
C GLY A 85 -7.75 2.66 8.50
N PHE A 86 -8.08 3.51 9.48
CA PHE A 86 -9.26 3.29 10.31
C PHE A 86 -10.58 3.39 9.53
N TYR A 87 -10.70 4.36 8.62
CA TYR A 87 -11.88 4.49 7.77
C TYR A 87 -12.13 3.23 6.92
N GLU A 88 -11.10 2.72 6.25
CA GLU A 88 -11.20 1.52 5.43
C GLU A 88 -11.35 0.25 6.27
N LEU A 89 -10.80 0.20 7.49
CA LEU A 89 -10.96 -0.90 8.43
C LEU A 89 -12.42 -1.06 8.87
N PHE A 90 -13.11 0.03 9.22
CA PHE A 90 -14.52 -0.04 9.61
C PHE A 90 -15.47 -0.26 8.43
N THR A 91 -15.06 0.16 7.23
CA THR A 91 -15.91 0.10 6.03
C THR A 91 -15.47 -0.98 5.03
N PHE A 92 -14.64 -1.94 5.43
CA PHE A 92 -13.97 -2.87 4.50
C PHE A 92 -14.95 -3.76 3.70
N THR A 93 -16.12 -4.05 4.27
CA THR A 93 -17.20 -4.83 3.63
C THR A 93 -18.03 -3.98 2.66
N CYS A 94 -17.97 -2.66 2.75
CA CYS A 94 -18.77 -1.73 1.96
C CYS A 94 -17.95 -1.07 0.84
N PRO A 95 -18.50 -0.97 -0.38
CA PRO A 95 -17.87 -0.26 -1.49
C PRO A 95 -18.05 1.26 -1.32
N THR A 96 -17.22 1.88 -0.49
CA THR A 96 -17.39 3.27 -0.06
C THR A 96 -16.90 4.32 -1.05
N TYR A 97 -16.04 3.98 -2.01
CA TYR A 97 -15.48 4.95 -2.93
C TYR A 97 -16.01 4.72 -4.35
N ARG A 98 -16.87 5.63 -4.83
CA ARG A 98 -17.53 5.56 -6.15
C ARG A 98 -18.23 4.22 -6.42
N GLY A 99 -18.81 3.61 -5.37
CA GLY A 99 -19.43 2.28 -5.47
C GLY A 99 -18.43 1.13 -5.72
N THR A 100 -17.15 1.33 -5.40
CA THR A 100 -16.08 0.32 -5.55
C THR A 100 -15.21 0.20 -4.31
N PHE A 101 -14.34 -0.82 -4.26
CA PHE A 101 -13.30 -1.00 -3.22
C PHE A 101 -11.97 -0.29 -3.55
N LYS A 102 -11.97 0.62 -4.53
CA LYS A 102 -10.79 1.41 -4.90
C LYS A 102 -10.40 2.36 -3.76
N PRO A 103 -9.10 2.63 -3.58
CA PRO A 103 -8.65 3.57 -2.55
C PRO A 103 -9.15 4.99 -2.85
N PRO A 104 -9.61 5.74 -1.82
CA PRO A 104 -10.06 7.13 -1.96
C PRO A 104 -8.91 8.16 -2.02
N TYR A 105 -7.68 7.72 -2.25
CA TYR A 105 -6.51 8.58 -2.19
C TYR A 105 -6.49 9.52 -3.40
N GLU A 106 -6.23 10.80 -3.16
CA GLU A 106 -5.91 11.74 -4.22
C GLU A 106 -4.63 11.26 -4.92
N ARG A 107 -4.81 10.80 -6.16
CA ARG A 107 -3.73 10.48 -7.08
C ARG A 107 -3.41 11.76 -7.84
N CYS A 108 -2.61 12.63 -7.24
CA CYS A 108 -2.05 13.73 -7.99
C CYS A 108 -0.93 13.14 -8.86
N GLY A 109 -1.14 13.13 -10.18
CA GLY A 109 -0.32 12.42 -11.16
C GLY A 109 -1.18 11.49 -12.03
N GLU A 110 -0.99 11.58 -13.36
CA GLU A 110 -1.70 10.79 -14.36
C GLU A 110 -1.73 9.30 -13.98
N ASP A 111 -2.93 8.72 -14.04
CA ASP A 111 -3.26 7.30 -14.04
C ASP A 111 -2.19 6.33 -13.45
N ASN A 112 -2.33 5.99 -12.16
CA ASN A 112 -1.53 4.97 -11.44
C ASN A 112 -0.02 5.25 -11.29
N ARG A 113 0.50 6.42 -11.70
CA ARG A 113 1.94 6.73 -11.59
C ARG A 113 2.23 7.76 -10.49
N ILE A 114 2.45 7.26 -9.26
CA ILE A 114 2.99 8.06 -8.13
C ILE A 114 4.35 8.72 -8.49
N GLN A 115 5.02 8.22 -9.53
CA GLN A 115 6.26 8.75 -10.08
C GLN A 115 6.08 10.10 -10.79
N MET A 116 4.87 10.42 -11.27
CA MET A 116 4.61 11.61 -12.09
C MET A 116 4.41 12.87 -11.26
N ASN A 117 3.82 12.74 -10.06
CA ASN A 117 3.85 13.79 -9.05
C ASN A 117 3.99 13.15 -7.65
N PRO A 118 5.24 12.92 -7.21
CA PRO A 118 5.47 12.35 -5.90
C PRO A 118 5.17 13.30 -4.73
N HIS A 119 4.95 14.58 -5.02
CA HIS A 119 4.73 15.62 -4.02
C HIS A 119 3.30 15.63 -3.49
N ASP A 120 2.31 15.17 -4.26
CA ASP A 120 0.90 15.43 -3.95
C ASP A 120 0.00 14.18 -3.86
N GLY A 121 0.55 12.96 -3.91
CA GLY A 121 -0.25 11.72 -3.88
C GLY A 121 0.20 10.68 -2.85
N LEU A 122 -0.76 9.88 -2.37
CA LEU A 122 -0.51 8.67 -1.58
C LEU A 122 -0.57 7.42 -2.46
N SER A 123 0.41 6.54 -2.30
CA SER A 123 0.39 5.20 -2.89
C SER A 123 -0.66 4.31 -2.21
N GLU A 124 -1.12 3.27 -2.93
CA GLU A 124 -2.11 2.32 -2.40
C GLU A 124 -1.65 1.70 -1.07
N PHE A 125 -0.39 1.29 -0.99
CA PHE A 125 0.23 0.79 0.23
C PHE A 125 1.30 1.76 0.72
N PRO A 126 1.61 1.80 2.03
CA PRO A 126 2.72 2.57 2.58
C PRO A 126 4.06 2.25 1.91
N PRO A 127 5.01 3.19 1.90
CA PRO A 127 6.34 2.96 1.35
C PRO A 127 7.10 1.88 2.14
N GLU A 128 8.00 1.20 1.46
CA GLU A 128 8.87 0.17 2.04
C GLU A 128 10.22 0.81 2.41
N LEU A 129 10.79 0.47 3.57
CA LEU A 129 12.11 0.97 4.03
C LEU A 129 13.27 0.31 3.26
N GLY A 130 13.40 0.60 1.97
CA GLY A 130 14.50 0.12 1.13
C GLY A 130 14.46 -1.38 0.75
N PHE A 131 13.57 -2.17 1.33
CA PHE A 131 13.24 -3.51 0.85
C PHE A 131 12.08 -3.41 -0.14
N GLU A 132 12.34 -2.83 -1.31
CA GLU A 132 11.31 -2.61 -2.31
C GLU A 132 10.99 -3.92 -3.07
N GLY A 133 9.93 -4.63 -2.65
CA GLY A 133 9.46 -5.88 -3.28
C GLY A 133 8.35 -5.68 -4.32
N GLY A 134 7.77 -4.48 -4.37
CA GLY A 134 6.51 -4.20 -5.08
C GLY A 134 6.60 -3.77 -6.56
N PHE A 135 7.78 -3.72 -7.18
CA PHE A 135 7.85 -3.29 -8.58
C PHE A 135 7.46 -4.40 -9.55
N GLN A 136 6.43 -4.13 -10.35
CA GLN A 136 6.01 -5.01 -11.44
C GLN A 136 6.97 -5.00 -12.65
N TYR A 137 7.98 -4.13 -12.64
CA TYR A 137 8.96 -4.00 -13.72
C TYR A 137 10.37 -3.84 -13.15
N SER A 138 11.36 -4.32 -13.90
CA SER A 138 12.78 -4.13 -13.57
C SER A 138 13.10 -2.64 -13.56
N ARG A 139 13.52 -2.12 -12.39
CA ARG A 139 14.13 -0.80 -12.31
C ARG A 139 15.56 -0.93 -12.81
N SER A 140 15.85 -0.38 -13.99
CA SER A 140 17.24 -0.20 -14.38
C SER A 140 17.88 0.84 -13.45
N GLN A 141 18.97 0.44 -12.82
CA GLN A 141 19.84 1.34 -12.08
C GLN A 141 20.49 2.27 -13.11
N ARG A 142 20.06 3.53 -13.20
CA ARG A 142 20.78 4.53 -13.99
C ARG A 142 21.94 5.04 -13.13
N TYR A 143 23.13 4.96 -13.72
CA TYR A 143 24.40 5.46 -13.20
C TYR A 143 24.38 6.98 -13.05
#